data_AF-A0A8X6Y2R3-F1
#
_entry.id   AF-A0A8X6Y2R3-F1
#
_cell.length_a   1.000
_cell.length_b   1.000
_cell.length_c   1.000
_cell.angle_alpha   90.00
_cell.angle_beta   90.00
_cell.angle_gamma   90.00
#
_symmetry.space_group_name_H-M   'P 1'
#
loop_
_entity.id
_entity.type
_entity.pdbx_description
1 polymer ?
#
loop_
_entity_poly.entity_id
_entity_poly.type
_entity_poly.pdbx_seq_one_letter_code
_entity_poly.pdbx_strand_id
1 'polypeptide(L)'
;MKKAVLSLRKWVSNDPDVMANISEELKAVDSKHTIKDDQPVKILGRAWLPEVDKFTFTITVNETNVWTKRKVLSEVAKFFDPLGWLAPTVIISKIFLQELWSQHLSWDEKLSDSLARQWRIFQELSLLTNIKIPRCILIPQAIDV
;
A
#
# COMPACT_ATOMS: atom_id res chain seq x y z
N MET A 1 -7.20 -42.66 -6.32
CA MET A 1 -7.19 -41.34 -5.65
C MET A 1 -7.99 -40.35 -6.50
N LYS A 2 -9.07 -39.76 -5.96
CA LYS A 2 -9.75 -38.64 -6.64
C LYS A 2 -8.84 -37.42 -6.55
N LYS A 3 -8.42 -36.85 -7.69
CA LYS A 3 -7.69 -35.57 -7.71
C LYS A 3 -8.61 -34.49 -7.16
N ALA A 4 -8.16 -33.74 -6.15
CA ALA A 4 -8.84 -32.52 -5.74
C ALA A 4 -8.78 -31.53 -6.92
N VAL A 5 -9.93 -31.19 -7.50
CA VAL A 5 -10.02 -30.23 -8.60
C VAL A 5 -10.07 -28.82 -8.01
N LEU A 6 -8.89 -28.29 -7.66
CA LEU A 6 -8.74 -26.89 -7.26
C LEU A 6 -8.33 -26.09 -8.49
N SER A 7 -9.30 -25.50 -9.19
CA SER A 7 -9.03 -24.61 -10.31
C SER A 7 -8.49 -23.28 -9.80
N LEU A 8 -7.25 -22.96 -10.15
CA LEU A 8 -6.63 -21.66 -9.84
C LEU A 8 -7.36 -20.53 -10.56
N ARG A 9 -7.62 -19.44 -9.83
CA ARG A 9 -8.26 -18.22 -10.35
C ARG A 9 -7.46 -16.99 -9.92
N LYS A 10 -7.80 -15.84 -10.48
CA LYS A 10 -7.14 -14.54 -10.28
C LYS A 10 -5.70 -14.52 -10.77
N TRP A 11 -5.49 -15.06 -11.97
CA TRP A 11 -4.19 -15.02 -12.64
C TRP A 11 -3.81 -13.59 -13.04
N VAL A 12 -2.54 -13.29 -12.86
CA VAL A 12 -1.89 -12.04 -13.25
C VAL A 12 -0.39 -12.32 -13.42
N SER A 13 0.23 -11.72 -14.43
CA SER A 13 1.66 -11.87 -14.75
C SER A 13 2.22 -10.53 -15.23
N ASN A 14 3.52 -10.32 -15.05
CA ASN A 14 4.27 -9.24 -15.69
C ASN A 14 4.64 -9.55 -17.15
N ASP A 15 4.39 -10.78 -17.60
CA ASP A 15 4.63 -11.24 -18.95
C ASP A 15 3.33 -11.24 -19.79
N PRO A 16 3.23 -10.42 -20.85
CA PRO A 16 2.06 -10.36 -21.72
C PRO A 16 1.73 -11.67 -22.41
N ASP A 17 2.73 -12.48 -22.79
CA ASP A 17 2.52 -13.74 -23.50
C ASP A 17 1.87 -14.76 -22.57
N VAL A 18 2.25 -14.75 -21.29
CA VAL A 18 1.58 -15.57 -20.25
C VAL A 18 0.12 -15.14 -20.13
N MET A 19 -0.18 -13.84 -20.11
CA MET A 19 -1.54 -13.33 -19.97
C MET A 19 -2.42 -13.59 -21.20
N ALA A 20 -1.84 -13.65 -22.40
CA ALA A 20 -2.55 -13.97 -23.64
C ALA A 20 -3.07 -15.42 -23.65
N ASN A 21 -2.38 -16.33 -22.98
CA ASN A 21 -2.71 -17.75 -22.92
C ASN A 21 -3.71 -18.13 -21.81
N ILE A 22 -4.17 -17.16 -21.01
CA ILE A 22 -5.07 -17.39 -19.87
C ILE A 22 -6.49 -16.96 -20.24
N SER A 23 -7.47 -17.84 -19.99
CA SER A 23 -8.90 -17.51 -20.19
C SER A 23 -9.34 -16.33 -19.33
N GLU A 24 -10.17 -15.45 -19.89
CA GLU A 24 -10.61 -14.19 -19.25
C GLU A 24 -11.35 -14.39 -17.91
N GLU A 25 -12.01 -15.54 -17.74
CA GLU A 25 -12.69 -15.92 -16.49
C GLU A 25 -11.74 -16.26 -15.34
N LEU A 26 -10.48 -16.57 -15.67
CA LEU A 26 -9.46 -16.97 -14.72
C LEU A 26 -8.56 -15.79 -14.33
N LYS A 27 -8.53 -14.71 -15.11
CA LYS A 27 -7.76 -13.49 -14.81
C LYS A 27 -8.32 -12.76 -13.57
N ALA A 28 -7.46 -12.00 -12.89
CA ALA A 28 -7.85 -11.21 -11.71
C ALA A 28 -8.94 -10.18 -12.07
N VAL A 29 -9.99 -10.03 -11.27
CA VAL A 29 -11.13 -9.14 -11.59
C VAL A 29 -10.72 -7.66 -11.69
N ASP A 30 -9.67 -7.23 -10.98
CA ASP A 30 -9.08 -5.89 -11.13
C ASP A 30 -8.42 -5.65 -12.49
N SER A 31 -8.24 -6.69 -13.33
CA SER A 31 -7.77 -6.55 -14.71
C SER A 31 -8.91 -6.35 -15.72
N LYS A 32 -10.19 -6.33 -15.29
CA LYS A 32 -11.37 -6.25 -16.18
C LYS A 32 -11.85 -4.83 -16.48
N HIS A 33 -11.35 -3.82 -15.76
CA HIS A 33 -11.41 -2.47 -16.27
C HIS A 33 -10.16 -2.28 -17.11
N THR A 34 -10.36 -1.95 -18.39
CA THR A 34 -9.39 -1.39 -19.33
C THR A 34 -8.14 -0.95 -18.59
N ILE A 35 -7.01 -1.61 -18.87
CA ILE A 35 -5.67 -1.20 -18.46
C ILE A 35 -5.54 0.29 -18.85
N LYS A 36 -5.93 1.15 -17.93
CA LYS A 36 -5.45 2.52 -17.86
C LYS A 36 -4.14 2.35 -17.11
N ASP A 37 -3.08 2.93 -17.67
CA ASP A 37 -1.76 3.00 -17.04
C ASP A 37 -1.91 3.13 -15.51
N ASP A 38 -1.16 2.30 -14.77
CA ASP A 38 -0.91 2.44 -13.33
C ASP A 38 -1.96 1.88 -12.35
N GLN A 39 -2.86 0.94 -12.74
CA GLN A 39 -3.75 0.25 -11.77
C GLN A 39 -3.07 -0.95 -11.08
N PRO A 40 -2.85 -0.91 -9.75
CA PRO A 40 -2.15 -2.00 -9.07
C PRO A 40 -3.08 -3.13 -8.64
N VAL A 41 -2.58 -4.37 -8.75
CA VAL A 41 -3.25 -5.57 -8.24
C VAL A 41 -2.83 -5.81 -6.79
N LYS A 42 -3.81 -6.12 -5.92
CA LYS A 42 -3.53 -6.40 -4.51
C LYS A 42 -3.01 -7.83 -4.32
N ILE A 43 -1.76 -7.97 -3.90
CA ILE A 43 -1.10 -9.25 -3.58
C ILE A 43 -0.59 -9.21 -2.15
N LEU A 44 -1.04 -10.15 -1.32
CA LEU A 44 -0.63 -10.26 0.11
C LEU A 44 -0.77 -8.93 0.89
N GLY A 45 -1.78 -8.13 0.56
CA GLY A 45 -2.00 -6.83 1.20
C GLY A 45 -1.23 -5.66 0.59
N ARG A 46 -0.36 -5.91 -0.40
CA ARG A 46 0.44 -4.89 -1.12
C ARG A 46 -0.10 -4.62 -2.51
N ALA A 47 0.23 -3.48 -3.06
CA ALA A 47 -0.15 -3.10 -4.42
C ALA A 47 1.02 -3.43 -5.36
N TRP A 48 0.76 -4.17 -6.44
CA TRP A 48 1.75 -4.56 -7.44
C TRP A 48 1.31 -4.12 -8.83
N LEU A 49 2.24 -3.52 -9.58
CA LEU A 49 2.07 -3.13 -10.97
C LEU A 49 2.71 -4.21 -11.84
N PRO A 50 1.92 -5.07 -12.48
CA PRO A 50 2.46 -6.21 -13.22
C PRO A 50 3.33 -5.77 -14.39
N GLU A 51 2.88 -4.81 -15.18
CA GLU A 51 3.55 -4.42 -16.45
C GLU A 51 4.99 -3.93 -16.26
N VAL A 52 5.23 -3.14 -15.22
CA VAL A 52 6.57 -2.61 -14.90
C VAL A 52 7.30 -3.42 -13.83
N ASP A 53 6.68 -4.50 -13.37
CA ASP A 53 7.14 -5.39 -12.30
C ASP A 53 7.60 -4.67 -11.00
N LYS A 54 6.78 -3.73 -10.52
CA LYS A 54 7.09 -2.95 -9.31
C LYS A 54 5.98 -3.02 -8.29
N PHE A 55 6.35 -3.11 -7.02
CA PHE A 55 5.45 -2.81 -5.91
C PHE A 55 5.24 -1.31 -5.80
N THR A 56 4.03 -0.94 -5.36
CA THR A 56 3.61 0.44 -5.11
C THR A 56 2.77 0.47 -3.83
N PHE A 57 2.38 1.68 -3.40
CA PHE A 57 1.49 1.87 -2.27
C PHE A 57 0.20 2.56 -2.71
N THR A 58 -0.94 2.10 -2.20
CA THR A 58 -2.25 2.73 -2.39
C THR A 58 -2.63 3.42 -1.09
N ILE A 59 -2.39 4.73 -1.00
CA ILE A 59 -2.67 5.51 0.19
C ILE A 59 -3.72 6.55 -0.13
N THR A 60 -4.86 6.45 0.56
CA THR A 60 -5.92 7.45 0.55
C THR A 60 -5.85 8.25 1.83
N VAL A 61 -5.55 9.54 1.69
CA VAL A 61 -5.57 10.49 2.80
C VAL A 61 -6.97 11.06 2.91
N ASN A 62 -7.58 10.97 4.09
CA ASN A 62 -8.86 11.62 4.34
C ASN A 62 -8.63 13.11 4.56
N GLU A 63 -9.15 13.94 3.66
CA GLU A 63 -9.18 15.40 3.87
C GLU A 63 -10.22 15.73 4.93
N THR A 64 -9.77 16.27 6.07
CA THR A 64 -10.67 16.70 7.13
C THR A 64 -10.15 17.96 7.80
N ASN A 65 -11.08 18.86 8.14
CA ASN A 65 -10.76 20.11 8.82
C ASN A 65 -10.53 19.92 10.33
N VAL A 66 -11.02 18.80 10.89
CA VAL A 66 -10.96 18.52 12.33
C VAL A 66 -10.29 17.18 12.56
N TRP A 67 -9.10 17.22 13.15
CA TRP A 67 -8.36 16.03 13.57
C TRP A 67 -8.68 15.69 15.02
N THR A 68 -8.81 14.38 15.28
CA THR A 68 -8.95 13.80 16.61
C THR A 68 -7.94 12.67 16.74
N LYS A 69 -7.63 12.25 17.98
CA LYS A 69 -6.73 11.12 18.23
C LYS A 69 -7.19 9.84 17.49
N ARG A 70 -8.50 9.58 17.44
CA ARG A 70 -9.08 8.45 16.69
C ARG A 70 -8.81 8.55 15.19
N LYS A 71 -8.99 9.73 14.59
CA LYS A 71 -8.74 9.94 13.15
C LYS A 71 -7.27 9.77 12.82
N VAL A 72 -6.37 10.32 13.62
CA VAL A 72 -4.92 10.13 13.47
C VAL A 72 -4.57 8.65 13.52
N LEU A 73 -5.00 7.93 14.55
CA LEU A 73 -4.77 6.48 14.65
C LEU A 73 -5.26 5.72 13.42
N SER A 74 -6.46 6.07 12.92
CA SER A 74 -7.04 5.45 11.72
C SER A 74 -6.14 5.63 10.50
N GLU A 75 -5.58 6.83 10.29
CA GLU A 75 -4.61 7.07 9.22
C GLU A 75 -3.32 6.27 9.42
N VAL A 76 -2.77 6.26 10.64
CA VAL A 76 -1.54 5.48 10.94
C VAL A 76 -1.74 3.99 10.73
N ALA A 77 -2.92 3.45 11.04
CA ALA A 77 -3.24 2.04 10.87
C ALA A 77 -3.30 1.58 9.40
N LYS A 78 -3.42 2.51 8.44
CA LYS A 78 -3.39 2.19 7.01
C LYS A 78 -2.00 1.75 6.53
N PHE A 79 -0.93 2.09 7.25
CA PHE A 79 0.43 1.70 6.88
C PHE A 79 0.69 0.22 7.22
N PHE A 80 0.26 -0.67 6.35
CA PHE A 80 0.67 -2.07 6.39
C PHE A 80 2.03 -2.25 5.70
N ASP A 81 3.10 -2.32 6.49
CA ASP A 81 4.47 -2.44 5.98
C ASP A 81 5.30 -3.54 6.66
N PRO A 82 5.04 -4.81 6.34
CA PRO A 82 5.78 -5.93 6.93
C PRO A 82 7.27 -6.00 6.52
N LEU A 83 7.71 -5.23 5.53
CA LEU A 83 9.10 -5.25 5.01
C LEU A 83 9.89 -3.98 5.37
N GLY A 84 9.27 -2.99 6.01
CA GLY A 84 9.95 -1.78 6.45
C GLY A 84 10.25 -0.75 5.36
N TRP A 85 9.64 -0.86 4.16
CA TRP A 85 9.84 0.09 3.06
C TRP A 85 9.36 1.52 3.37
N LEU A 86 8.36 1.66 4.23
CA LEU A 86 7.81 2.93 4.72
C LEU A 86 8.20 3.18 6.18
N ALA A 87 9.24 2.51 6.70
CA ALA A 87 9.63 2.61 8.11
C ALA A 87 9.75 4.05 8.62
N PRO A 88 10.38 5.02 7.91
CA PRO A 88 10.46 6.40 8.38
C PRO A 88 9.08 7.02 8.63
N THR A 89 8.15 6.87 7.67
CA THR A 89 6.78 7.37 7.78
C THR A 89 6.05 6.70 8.95
N VAL A 90 6.16 5.38 9.07
CA VAL A 90 5.48 4.60 10.12
C VAL A 90 5.99 5.02 11.50
N ILE A 91 7.31 5.16 11.66
CA ILE A 91 7.94 5.53 12.93
C ILE A 91 7.51 6.94 13.34
N ILE A 92 7.64 7.92 12.45
CA ILE A 92 7.27 9.32 12.73
C ILE A 92 5.79 9.41 13.10
N SER A 93 4.92 8.72 12.35
CA SER A 93 3.48 8.67 12.64
C SER A 93 3.17 8.07 14.01
N LYS A 94 3.92 7.03 14.41
CA LYS A 94 3.77 6.40 15.73
C LYS A 94 4.31 7.27 16.87
N ILE A 95 5.39 8.02 16.65
CA ILE A 95 5.91 9.00 17.61
C ILE A 95 4.85 10.08 17.86
N PHE A 96 4.25 10.62 16.80
CA PHE A 96 3.17 11.59 16.95
C PHE A 96 1.97 11.00 17.70
N LEU A 97 1.59 9.76 17.38
CA LEU A 97 0.53 9.08 18.11
C LEU A 97 0.85 8.94 19.60
N GLN A 98 2.10 8.60 19.96
CA GLN A 98 2.56 8.56 21.36
C GLN A 98 2.45 9.93 22.04
N GLU A 99 2.82 11.02 21.35
CA GLU A 99 2.65 12.39 21.86
C GLU A 99 1.18 12.68 22.22
N LEU A 100 0.24 12.30 21.35
CA LEU A 100 -1.19 12.45 21.62
C LEU A 100 -1.65 11.67 22.86
N TRP A 101 -1.07 10.49 23.10
CA TRP A 101 -1.35 9.69 24.29
C TRP A 101 -0.80 10.36 25.56
N SER A 102 0.41 10.90 25.51
CA SER A 102 1.04 11.61 26.63
C SER A 102 0.28 12.88 27.02
N GLN A 103 -0.46 13.50 26.10
CA GLN A 103 -1.32 14.65 26.40
C GLN A 103 -2.68 14.28 26.99
N HIS A 104 -2.94 12.99 27.25
CA HIS A 104 -4.20 12.49 27.83
C HIS A 104 -5.48 12.89 27.05
N LEU A 105 -5.35 13.20 25.75
CA LEU A 105 -6.47 13.54 24.87
C LEU A 105 -7.50 12.40 24.81
N SER A 106 -8.78 12.72 24.82
CA SER A 106 -9.84 11.73 24.56
C SER A 106 -9.85 11.31 23.08
N TRP A 107 -10.52 10.20 22.76
CA TRP A 107 -10.53 9.65 21.39
C TRP A 107 -11.06 10.62 20.33
N ASP A 108 -12.17 11.28 20.63
CA ASP A 108 -12.90 12.16 19.72
C ASP A 108 -12.71 13.65 20.07
N GLU A 109 -11.77 13.94 20.97
CA GLU A 109 -11.36 15.30 21.28
C GLU A 109 -10.60 15.92 20.11
N LYS A 110 -10.93 17.18 19.81
CA LYS A 110 -10.28 17.94 18.75
C LYS A 110 -8.83 18.25 19.15
N LEU A 111 -7.89 17.97 18.25
CA LEU A 111 -6.49 18.38 18.41
C LEU A 111 -6.37 19.90 18.48
N SER A 112 -5.45 20.39 19.31
CA SER A 112 -5.06 21.80 19.31
C SER A 112 -4.52 22.22 17.93
N ASP A 113 -4.59 23.51 17.61
CA ASP A 113 -4.16 24.00 16.28
C ASP A 113 -2.65 23.79 16.03
N SER A 114 -1.85 23.64 17.08
CA SER A 114 -0.43 23.27 16.98
C SER A 114 -0.27 21.82 16.50
N LEU A 115 -0.89 20.87 17.21
CA LEU A 115 -0.87 19.44 16.87
C LEU A 115 -1.50 19.15 15.52
N ALA A 116 -2.60 19.83 15.19
CA ALA A 116 -3.25 19.68 13.89
C ALA A 116 -2.36 20.18 12.74
N ARG A 117 -1.56 21.25 12.95
CA ARG A 117 -0.57 21.70 11.97
C ARG A 117 0.59 20.73 11.84
N GLN A 118 1.13 20.25 12.96
CA GLN A 118 2.18 19.23 12.97
C GLN A 118 1.73 17.96 12.24
N TRP A 119 0.51 17.49 12.49
CA TRP A 119 -0.07 16.35 11.76
C TRP A 119 -0.19 16.61 10.25
N ARG A 120 -0.61 17.81 9.84
CA ARG A 120 -0.70 18.19 8.42
C ARG A 120 0.64 18.16 7.69
N ILE A 121 1.74 18.49 8.36
CA ILE A 121 3.09 18.35 7.78
C ILE A 121 3.38 16.87 7.43
N PHE A 122 2.82 15.93 8.20
CA PHE A 122 2.93 14.50 7.91
C PHE A 122 1.91 13.98 6.88
N GLN A 123 0.98 14.83 6.40
CA GLN A 123 -0.10 14.41 5.50
C GLN A 123 0.25 14.39 4.02
N GLU A 124 1.51 14.64 3.64
CA GLU A 124 2.02 14.33 2.29
C GLU A 124 2.13 12.82 2.03
N LEU A 125 1.33 11.99 2.72
CA LEU A 125 1.27 10.55 2.56
C LEU A 125 0.82 10.13 1.16
N SER A 126 0.10 11.00 0.45
CA SER A 126 -0.23 10.79 -0.96
C SER A 126 1.04 10.68 -1.81
N LEU A 127 2.15 11.33 -1.45
CA LEU A 127 3.42 11.22 -2.18
C LEU A 127 4.02 9.81 -2.10
N LEU A 128 3.68 9.02 -1.09
CA LEU A 128 4.17 7.64 -0.96
C LEU A 128 3.63 6.74 -2.08
N THR A 129 2.55 7.14 -2.75
CA THR A 129 2.05 6.44 -3.95
C THR A 129 3.02 6.52 -5.13
N ASN A 130 3.96 7.49 -5.11
CA ASN A 130 5.01 7.62 -6.11
C ASN A 130 6.19 6.67 -5.87
N ILE A 131 6.27 6.02 -4.71
CA ILE A 131 7.33 5.06 -4.41
C ILE A 131 7.06 3.78 -5.20
N LYS A 132 7.99 3.42 -6.09
CA LYS A 132 7.96 2.19 -6.88
C LYS A 132 9.18 1.34 -6.54
N ILE A 133 8.97 0.11 -6.10
CA ILE A 133 10.03 -0.80 -5.64
C ILE A 133 10.09 -1.99 -6.59
N PRO A 134 11.24 -2.27 -7.25
CA PRO A 134 11.38 -3.45 -8.10
C PRO A 134 11.02 -4.73 -7.34
N ARG A 135 10.18 -5.58 -7.93
CA ARG A 135 9.87 -6.89 -7.33
C ARG A 135 11.03 -7.87 -7.50
N CYS A 136 11.69 -7.84 -8.65
CA CYS A 136 12.86 -8.66 -8.91
C CYS A 136 14.08 -8.12 -8.14
N ILE A 137 14.67 -8.96 -7.29
CA ILE A 137 15.87 -8.64 -6.51
C ILE A 137 17.16 -9.18 -7.14
N LEU A 138 17.03 -9.95 -8.23
CA LEU A 138 18.18 -10.50 -8.94
C LEU A 138 18.87 -9.39 -9.72
N ILE A 139 20.19 -9.34 -9.62
CA ILE A 139 21.01 -8.41 -10.40
C ILE A 139 21.17 -9.03 -11.79
N PRO A 140 20.82 -8.31 -12.87
CA PRO A 140 21.09 -8.78 -14.22
C PRO A 140 22.59 -9.05 -14.37
N GLN A 141 22.94 -10.19 -14.96
CA GLN A 141 24.34 -10.55 -15.25
C GLN A 141 25.22 -10.75 -14.00
N ALA A 142 24.64 -11.21 -12.89
CA ALA A 142 25.42 -11.65 -11.74
C ALA A 142 26.45 -12.71 -12.17
N ILE A 143 27.71 -12.49 -11.81
CA ILE A 143 28.80 -13.42 -12.05
C ILE A 143 28.91 -14.30 -10.81
N ASP A 144 28.90 -15.62 -10.97
CA ASP A 144 29.19 -16.55 -9.88
C ASP A 144 30.64 -16.30 -9.42
N VAL A 145 30.80 -15.96 -8.14
CA VAL A 145 32.10 -15.74 -7.47
C VAL A 145 32.59 -17.05 -6.86
#